data_AF-A0A930FCZ2-F1
#
_entry.id   AF-A0A930FCZ2-F1
#
_cell.length_a   1.000
_cell.length_b   1.000
_cell.length_c   1.000
_cell.angle_alpha   90.00
_cell.angle_beta   90.00
_cell.angle_gamma   90.00
#
_symmetry.space_group_name_H-M   'P 1'
#
loop_
_entity.id
_entity.type
_entity.pdbx_description
1 polymer ?
#
loop_
_entity_poly.entity_id
_entity_poly.type
_entity_poly.pdbx_seq_one_letter_code
_entity_poly.pdbx_strand_id
1 'polypeptide(L)'
;PGQTNRVASVRIAIEQAKDRLDGAVLASDAFFPFADNVEEIAKAGIKAIIQPGGSVRDQESIEAADKYGLTMVFTGVRHFRH
;
A
#
# COMPACT_ATOMS: atom_id res chain seq x y z
N PRO A 1 -10.16 7.45 -5.41
CA PRO A 1 -10.39 8.91 -5.37
C PRO A 1 -9.07 9.69 -5.39
N GLY A 2 -9.00 10.82 -6.08
CA GLY A 2 -7.78 11.63 -6.20
C GLY A 2 -7.42 12.33 -4.90
N GLN A 3 -6.71 11.65 -4.01
CA GLN A 3 -6.20 12.24 -2.78
C GLN A 3 -4.81 12.82 -2.99
N THR A 4 -4.54 13.91 -2.28
CA THR A 4 -3.22 14.56 -2.29
C THR A 4 -2.16 13.80 -1.49
N ASN A 5 -2.58 12.89 -0.60
CA ASN A 5 -1.69 12.06 0.21
C ASN A 5 -2.04 10.57 0.09
N ARG A 6 -1.02 9.73 -0.11
CA ARG A 6 -1.14 8.27 -0.27
C ARG A 6 -1.72 7.60 0.97
N VAL A 7 -1.35 8.03 2.17
CA VAL A 7 -1.83 7.39 3.42
C VAL A 7 -3.32 7.65 3.62
N ALA A 8 -3.82 8.81 3.17
CA ALA A 8 -5.25 9.11 3.18
C ALA A 8 -6.01 8.19 2.21
N SER A 9 -5.47 7.94 1.00
CA SER A 9 -6.05 6.96 0.06
C SER A 9 -6.13 5.56 0.67
N VAL A 10 -5.08 5.12 1.37
CA VAL A 10 -5.03 3.83 2.07
C VAL A 10 -6.15 3.75 3.12
N ARG A 11 -6.27 4.76 3.98
CA ARG A 11 -7.31 4.79 5.03
C ARG A 11 -8.72 4.77 4.46
N ILE A 12 -8.99 5.56 3.42
CA ILE A 12 -10.29 5.55 2.73
C ILE A 12 -10.59 4.17 2.14
N ALA A 13 -9.59 3.52 1.52
CA ALA A 13 -9.78 2.18 0.95
C ALA A 13 -10.12 1.13 2.01
N ILE A 14 -9.40 1.17 3.15
CA ILE A 14 -9.64 0.28 4.29
C ILE A 14 -11.05 0.52 4.87
N GLU A 15 -11.43 1.77 5.09
CA GLU A 15 -12.74 2.14 5.62
C GLU A 15 -13.89 1.70 4.69
N GLN A 16 -13.69 1.83 3.38
CA GLN A 16 -14.67 1.39 2.38
C GLN A 16 -14.77 -0.13 2.27
N ALA A 17 -13.68 -0.86 2.50
CA ALA A 17 -13.67 -2.31 2.48
C ALA A 17 -14.45 -2.93 3.66
N LYS A 18 -14.60 -2.21 4.78
CA LYS A 18 -15.34 -2.65 5.99
C LYS A 18 -14.90 -4.07 6.40
N ASP A 19 -15.84 -5.01 6.46
CA ASP A 19 -15.62 -6.40 6.90
C ASP A 19 -14.98 -7.29 5.81
N ARG A 20 -14.65 -6.73 4.64
CA ARG A 20 -14.12 -7.47 3.48
C ARG A 20 -12.59 -7.47 3.40
N LEU A 21 -11.92 -7.22 4.52
CA LEU A 21 -10.45 -7.13 4.60
C LEU A 21 -9.77 -8.49 4.78
N ASP A 22 -10.49 -9.51 5.25
CA ASP A 22 -9.90 -10.84 5.43
C ASP A 22 -9.48 -11.45 4.08
N GLY A 23 -8.21 -11.84 4.00
CA GLY A 23 -7.59 -12.31 2.75
C GLY A 23 -7.46 -11.25 1.64
N ALA A 24 -7.73 -9.98 1.91
CA ALA A 24 -7.70 -8.94 0.90
C ALA A 24 -6.26 -8.61 0.45
N VAL A 25 -6.19 -8.07 -0.78
CA VAL A 25 -4.97 -7.57 -1.43
C VAL A 25 -5.20 -6.12 -1.83
N LEU A 26 -4.20 -5.25 -1.63
CA LEU A 26 -4.28 -3.84 -2.00
C LEU A 26 -3.36 -3.52 -3.18
N ALA A 27 -3.88 -2.76 -4.14
CA ALA A 27 -3.10 -2.24 -5.27
C ALA A 27 -2.93 -0.72 -5.16
N SER A 28 -1.69 -0.25 -5.29
CA SER A 28 -1.36 1.17 -5.40
C SER A 28 -0.95 1.50 -6.84
N ASP A 29 -1.52 2.56 -7.39
CA ASP A 29 -1.26 3.06 -8.75
C ASP A 29 0.11 3.74 -8.90
N ALA A 30 0.69 4.19 -7.78
CA ALA A 30 2.00 4.81 -7.64
C ALA A 30 2.73 4.28 -6.41
N PHE A 31 4.02 4.61 -6.29
CA PHE A 31 4.83 4.10 -5.18
C PHE A 31 4.41 4.66 -3.82
N PHE A 32 4.78 3.94 -2.76
CA PHE A 32 4.64 4.42 -1.39
C PHE A 32 5.81 5.36 -1.05
N PRO A 33 5.53 6.63 -0.70
CA PRO A 33 6.59 7.59 -0.41
C PRO A 33 7.27 7.34 0.94
N PHE A 34 6.56 6.70 1.88
CA PHE A 34 7.00 6.44 3.25
C PHE A 34 6.41 5.11 3.76
N ALA A 35 7.11 4.50 4.73
CA ALA A 35 6.74 3.22 5.34
C ALA A 35 5.38 3.23 6.05
N ASP A 36 4.92 4.39 6.53
CA ASP A 36 3.64 4.56 7.24
C ASP A 36 2.45 4.00 6.44
N ASN A 37 2.47 4.12 5.11
CA ASN A 37 1.46 3.53 4.23
C ASN A 37 1.40 2.01 4.40
N VAL A 38 2.56 1.34 4.42
CA VAL A 38 2.65 -0.12 4.57
C VAL A 38 2.23 -0.56 5.96
N GLU A 39 2.60 0.20 7.00
CA GLU A 39 2.20 -0.10 8.37
C GLU A 39 0.68 -0.03 8.55
N GLU A 40 0.02 0.99 7.99
CA GLU A 40 -1.43 1.15 8.07
C GLU A 40 -2.16 0.03 7.32
N ILE A 41 -1.62 -0.40 6.17
CA ILE A 41 -2.15 -1.53 5.40
C ILE A 41 -2.05 -2.84 6.20
N ALA A 42 -0.89 -3.10 6.79
CA ALA A 42 -0.66 -4.30 7.58
C ALA A 42 -1.57 -4.36 8.82
N LYS A 43 -1.76 -3.25 9.53
CA LYS A 43 -2.68 -3.16 10.69
C LYS A 43 -4.14 -3.45 10.31
N ALA A 44 -4.53 -3.20 9.06
CA ALA A 44 -5.86 -3.51 8.54
C ALA A 44 -6.07 -5.00 8.19
N GLY A 45 -5.05 -5.85 8.34
CA GLY A 45 -5.16 -7.30 8.10
C GLY A 45 -5.01 -7.73 6.63
N ILE A 46 -4.68 -6.79 5.74
CA ILE A 46 -4.39 -7.07 4.32
C ILE A 46 -3.16 -8.00 4.23
N LYS A 47 -3.19 -8.94 3.28
CA LYS A 47 -2.16 -10.00 3.17
C LYS A 47 -1.08 -9.70 2.14
N ALA A 48 -1.42 -8.93 1.12
CA ALA A 48 -0.47 -8.56 0.08
C ALA A 48 -0.73 -7.16 -0.45
N ILE A 49 0.34 -6.53 -0.93
CA ILE A 49 0.33 -5.24 -1.60
C ILE A 49 1.08 -5.31 -2.93
N ILE A 50 0.56 -4.59 -3.92
CA ILE A 50 1.22 -4.41 -5.22
C ILE A 50 1.38 -2.92 -5.49
N GLN A 51 2.59 -2.50 -5.86
CA GLN A 51 2.92 -1.10 -6.12
C GLN A 51 4.05 -0.99 -7.18
N PRO A 52 4.26 0.16 -7.83
CA PRO A 52 5.26 0.24 -8.91
C PRO A 52 6.73 0.14 -8.48
N GLY A 53 7.06 0.60 -7.28
CA GLY A 53 8.44 0.88 -6.87
C GLY A 53 8.99 2.16 -7.51
N GLY A 54 10.25 2.44 -7.25
CA GLY A 54 10.98 3.64 -7.71
C GLY A 54 11.04 4.77 -6.69
N SER A 55 10.66 4.53 -5.43
CA SER A 55 10.90 5.48 -4.35
C SER A 55 12.36 5.42 -3.92
N VAL A 56 12.97 6.56 -3.60
CA VAL A 56 14.29 6.58 -2.92
C VAL A 56 14.23 5.91 -1.54
N ARG A 57 13.02 5.63 -1.03
CA ARG A 57 12.73 4.99 0.25
C ARG A 57 12.03 3.63 0.11
N ASP A 58 12.13 2.97 -1.05
CA ASP A 58 11.50 1.64 -1.21
C ASP A 58 12.00 0.65 -0.15
N GLN A 59 13.27 0.74 0.26
CA GLN A 59 13.83 -0.11 1.31
C GLN A 59 13.07 0.00 2.64
N GLU A 60 12.69 1.22 3.06
CA GLU A 60 11.88 1.42 4.28
C GLU A 60 10.50 0.75 4.16
N SER A 61 9.93 0.74 2.96
CA SER A 61 8.63 0.11 2.69
C SER A 61 8.73 -1.42 2.69
N ILE A 62 9.83 -1.98 2.15
CA ILE A 62 10.12 -3.42 2.15
C ILE A 62 10.32 -3.90 3.59
N GLU A 63 11.14 -3.20 4.38
CA GLU A 63 11.38 -3.54 5.78
C GLU A 63 10.11 -3.52 6.61
N ALA A 64 9.21 -2.55 6.36
CA ALA A 64 7.90 -2.52 6.99
C ALA A 64 7.07 -3.75 6.56
N ALA A 65 7.04 -4.09 5.28
CA ALA A 65 6.28 -5.26 4.81
C ALA A 65 6.81 -6.56 5.45
N ASP A 66 8.13 -6.75 5.47
CA ASP A 66 8.78 -7.90 6.10
C ASP A 66 8.46 -7.99 7.60
N LYS A 67 8.54 -6.86 8.32
CA LYS A 67 8.23 -6.77 9.76
C LYS A 67 6.81 -7.26 10.08
N TYR A 68 5.84 -6.98 9.20
CA TYR A 68 4.44 -7.39 9.40
C TYR A 68 4.05 -8.67 8.65
N GLY A 69 4.99 -9.33 7.96
CA GLY A 69 4.71 -10.53 7.16
C GLY A 69 3.78 -10.27 5.96
N LEU A 70 3.79 -9.05 5.45
CA LEU A 70 2.99 -8.60 4.31
C LEU A 70 3.73 -8.92 3.01
N THR A 71 3.10 -9.60 2.07
CA THR A 71 3.73 -9.83 0.76
C THR A 71 3.72 -8.54 -0.06
N MET A 72 4.89 -8.07 -0.52
CA MET A 72 5.01 -6.89 -1.40
C MET A 72 5.45 -7.29 -2.81
N VAL A 73 4.75 -6.78 -3.83
CA VAL A 73 5.06 -7.00 -5.25
C VAL A 73 5.33 -5.67 -5.95
N PHE A 74 6.42 -5.61 -6.72
CA PHE A 74 6.74 -4.46 -7.58
C PHE A 74 6.31 -4.68 -9.03
N THR A 75 5.63 -3.70 -9.63
CA THR A 75 5.24 -3.76 -11.05
C THR A 75 6.24 -3.08 -11.99
N GLY A 76 7.03 -2.12 -11.49
CA GLY A 76 7.88 -1.26 -12.31
C GLY A 76 7.12 -0.24 -13.17
N VAL A 77 5.79 -0.22 -13.14
CA VAL A 77 4.95 0.60 -14.02
C VAL A 77 3.90 1.36 -13.21
N ARG A 78 3.89 2.69 -13.35
CA ARG A 78 2.95 3.60 -12.68
C ARG A 78 1.72 3.85 -13.55
N HIS A 79 0.53 3.82 -12.95
CA HIS A 79 -0.77 3.94 -13.64
C HIS A 79 -1.58 5.17 -13.23
N PHE A 80 -0.94 6.35 -13.12
CA PHE A 80 -1.67 7.58 -12.76
C PHE A 80 -2.76 7.94 -13.77
N ARG A 81 -3.92 8.35 -13.24
CA ARG A 81 -5.04 8.90 -14.00
C ARG A 81 -5.66 10.03 -13.18
N HIS A 82 -5.75 11.22 -13.78
CA HIS A 82 -6.26 12.44 -13.17
C HIS A 82 -7.74 12.62 -13.47
#